data_AF-A0A7X5WWR3-F1
#
_entry.id   AF-A0A7X5WWR3-F1
#
_cell.length_a   1.000
_cell.length_b   1.000
_cell.length_c   1.000
_cell.angle_alpha   90.00
_cell.angle_beta   90.00
_cell.angle_gamma   90.00
#
_symmetry.space_group_name_H-M   'P 1'
#
loop_
_entity.id
_entity.type
_entity.pdbx_description
1 polymer ?
#
loop_
_entity_poly.entity_id
_entity_poly.type
_entity_poly.pdbx_seq_one_letter_code
_entity_poly.pdbx_strand_id
1 'polypeptide(L)'
;MQLGDHYAETVEWMRALPYYFENEHVRVVHAAMLSGVPLSHQREEILCGSTRGERELTALFPDSYWHQHYTDAKPVVFGHHVTGREPMIRDGRIFGLDTGACHGWNLTALCVPGFTVHSVKAHGDHWSTIKRQWQLPVLKTKPWHDSTWPELAHAIERFSSTSDPAAYRWLEALQEWAAGLKSAFPTLVATAHRVASELTPNELRQHPAAKVLFQARNGRLDQTSLARQCPTPRRTIDLAAALGLVLNELPD
;
A
#
# COMPACT_ATOMS: atom_id res chain seq x y z
N MET A 1 7.99 -11.57 13.62
CA MET A 1 6.59 -11.72 13.16
C MET A 1 5.69 -11.73 14.40
N GLN A 2 4.58 -10.98 14.44
CA GLN A 2 3.79 -10.78 15.67
C GLN A 2 3.17 -12.08 16.24
N LEU A 3 2.90 -13.07 15.39
CA LEU A 3 2.33 -14.36 15.80
C LEU A 3 3.38 -15.42 16.18
N GLY A 4 4.68 -15.13 15.97
CA GLY A 4 5.79 -16.00 16.37
C GLY A 4 5.59 -17.48 15.99
N ASP A 5 5.84 -18.37 16.96
CA ASP A 5 5.72 -19.82 16.82
C ASP A 5 4.26 -20.29 16.66
N HIS A 6 3.28 -19.46 17.02
CA HIS A 6 1.84 -19.75 16.87
C HIS A 6 1.31 -19.46 15.46
N TYR A 7 2.15 -19.02 14.52
CA TYR A 7 1.67 -18.62 13.19
C TYR A 7 0.92 -19.74 12.48
N ALA A 8 1.48 -20.95 12.43
CA ALA A 8 0.85 -22.08 11.74
C ALA A 8 -0.49 -22.47 12.38
N GLU A 9 -0.53 -22.54 13.72
CA GLU A 9 -1.75 -22.81 14.49
C GLU A 9 -2.82 -21.74 14.25
N THR A 10 -2.43 -20.46 14.26
CA THR A 10 -3.33 -19.34 14.02
C THR A 10 -3.93 -19.38 12.62
N VAL A 11 -3.13 -19.74 11.60
CA VAL A 11 -3.60 -19.88 10.22
C VAL A 11 -4.65 -21.00 10.10
N GLU A 12 -4.40 -22.15 10.72
CA GLU A 12 -5.37 -23.26 10.69
C GLU A 12 -6.65 -22.91 11.46
N TRP A 13 -6.54 -22.20 12.58
CA TRP A 13 -7.71 -21.68 13.30
C TRP A 13 -8.52 -20.68 12.46
N MET A 14 -7.86 -19.70 11.83
CA MET A 14 -8.53 -18.72 10.97
C MET A 14 -9.25 -19.37 9.78
N ARG A 15 -8.70 -20.46 9.23
CA ARG A 15 -9.32 -21.23 8.13
C ARG A 15 -10.63 -21.89 8.56
N ALA A 16 -10.78 -22.20 9.84
CA ALA A 16 -11.98 -22.86 10.36
C ALA A 16 -13.13 -21.89 10.70
N LEU A 17 -12.91 -20.57 10.65
CA LEU A 17 -13.93 -19.59 10.99
C LEU A 17 -14.98 -19.46 9.87
N PRO A 18 -16.29 -19.46 10.19
CA PRO A 18 -17.32 -19.26 9.19
C PRO A 18 -17.39 -17.79 8.76
N TYR A 19 -17.84 -17.55 7.53
CA TYR A 19 -18.07 -16.18 7.02
C TYR A 19 -19.27 -15.47 7.64
N TYR A 20 -20.19 -16.22 8.25
CA TYR A 20 -21.40 -15.70 8.85
C TYR A 20 -21.86 -16.56 10.03
N PHE A 21 -22.72 -15.98 10.87
CA PHE A 21 -23.49 -16.68 11.89
C PHE A 21 -24.95 -16.25 11.81
N GLU A 22 -25.89 -17.17 12.03
CA GLU A 22 -27.32 -16.85 12.08
C GLU A 22 -28.01 -17.67 13.16
N ASN A 23 -28.86 -17.01 13.93
CA ASN A 23 -29.81 -17.67 14.82
C ASN A 23 -31.23 -17.10 14.60
N GLU A 24 -32.15 -17.36 15.52
CA GLU A 24 -33.53 -16.87 15.44
C GLU A 24 -33.67 -15.35 15.57
N HIS A 25 -32.72 -14.69 16.24
CA HIS A 25 -32.77 -13.25 16.52
C HIS A 25 -31.99 -12.40 15.53
N VAL A 26 -30.87 -12.90 14.99
CA VAL A 26 -29.90 -12.06 14.30
C VAL A 26 -29.07 -12.81 13.25
N ARG A 27 -28.59 -12.06 12.26
CA ARG A 27 -27.51 -12.44 11.34
C ARG A 27 -26.25 -11.65 11.66
N VAL A 28 -25.11 -12.30 11.65
CA VAL A 28 -23.80 -11.68 11.87
C VAL A 28 -22.92 -11.96 10.66
N VAL A 29 -22.39 -10.91 10.06
CA VAL A 29 -21.44 -10.97 8.94
C VAL A 29 -20.27 -10.03 9.24
N HIS A 30 -19.09 -10.26 8.66
CA HIS A 30 -17.97 -9.34 8.90
C HIS A 30 -18.22 -7.97 8.25
N ALA A 31 -18.58 -7.94 6.96
CA ALA A 31 -18.62 -6.72 6.16
C ALA A 31 -20.01 -6.35 5.63
N ALA A 32 -20.61 -7.22 4.83
CA ALA A 32 -21.82 -6.89 4.08
C ALA A 32 -22.63 -8.12 3.71
N MET A 33 -23.88 -7.91 3.30
CA MET A 33 -24.73 -8.92 2.67
C MET A 33 -25.77 -8.28 1.75
N LEU A 34 -26.32 -9.05 0.83
CA LEU A 34 -27.45 -8.62 -0.02
C LEU A 34 -28.79 -9.05 0.59
N SER A 35 -29.77 -8.14 0.62
CA SER A 35 -31.12 -8.48 1.10
C SER A 35 -31.78 -9.52 0.21
N GLY A 36 -32.63 -10.38 0.78
CA GLY A 36 -33.38 -11.41 0.08
C GLY A 36 -32.55 -12.64 -0.33
N VAL A 37 -31.23 -12.63 -0.11
CA VAL A 37 -30.34 -13.73 -0.43
C VAL A 37 -29.96 -14.48 0.87
N PRO A 38 -30.29 -15.78 0.99
CA PRO A 38 -29.86 -16.60 2.14
C PRO A 38 -28.34 -16.53 2.35
N LEU A 39 -27.87 -16.52 3.61
CA LEU A 39 -26.45 -16.38 3.93
C LEU A 39 -25.57 -17.46 3.26
N SER A 40 -26.08 -18.69 3.13
CA SER A 40 -25.40 -19.79 2.42
C SER A 40 -25.23 -19.58 0.92
N HIS A 41 -25.97 -18.62 0.33
CA HIS A 41 -25.89 -18.25 -1.08
C HIS A 41 -25.24 -16.88 -1.31
N GLN A 42 -24.88 -16.18 -0.23
CA GLN A 42 -24.08 -14.96 -0.33
C GLN A 42 -22.68 -15.31 -0.79
N ARG A 43 -22.07 -14.41 -1.56
CA ARG A 43 -20.66 -14.56 -1.93
C ARG A 43 -19.78 -14.27 -0.71
N GLU A 44 -18.85 -15.18 -0.43
CA GLU A 44 -17.88 -15.02 0.67
C GLU A 44 -17.13 -13.69 0.57
N GLU A 45 -16.81 -13.26 -0.65
CA GLU A 45 -16.12 -12.00 -0.91
C GLU A 45 -16.89 -10.76 -0.47
N ILE A 46 -18.23 -10.80 -0.50
CA ILE A 46 -19.11 -9.75 0.02
C ILE A 46 -19.16 -9.85 1.55
N LEU A 47 -19.34 -11.06 2.08
CA LEU A 47 -19.42 -11.31 3.52
C LEU A 47 -18.15 -10.85 4.26
N CYS A 48 -16.98 -11.04 3.67
CA CYS A 48 -15.68 -10.68 4.25
C CYS A 48 -15.13 -9.31 3.80
N GLY A 49 -15.80 -8.59 2.89
CA GLY A 49 -15.33 -7.26 2.48
C GLY A 49 -14.03 -7.28 1.68
N SER A 50 -13.80 -8.32 0.88
CA SER A 50 -12.65 -8.35 -0.02
C SER A 50 -12.77 -7.28 -1.12
N THR A 51 -11.64 -6.90 -1.76
CA THR A 51 -11.64 -5.92 -2.86
C THR A 51 -12.62 -6.26 -3.98
N ARG A 52 -12.82 -7.56 -4.27
CA ARG A 52 -13.79 -7.99 -5.28
C ARG A 52 -15.22 -7.76 -4.81
N GLY A 53 -15.53 -8.11 -3.56
CA GLY A 53 -16.86 -7.92 -2.98
C GLY A 53 -17.21 -6.43 -2.85
N GLU A 54 -16.27 -5.60 -2.41
CA GLU A 54 -16.47 -4.14 -2.34
C GLU A 54 -16.78 -3.55 -3.73
N ARG A 55 -16.03 -3.92 -4.77
CA ARG A 55 -16.28 -3.47 -6.15
C ARG A 55 -17.66 -3.85 -6.65
N GLU A 56 -18.11 -5.05 -6.33
CA GLU A 56 -19.45 -5.52 -6.69
C GLU A 56 -20.54 -4.73 -5.96
N LEU A 57 -20.38 -4.49 -4.66
CA LEU A 57 -21.30 -3.66 -3.90
C LEU A 57 -21.35 -2.22 -4.45
N THR A 58 -20.21 -1.64 -4.81
CA THR A 58 -20.17 -0.32 -5.46
C THR A 58 -20.86 -0.33 -6.82
N ALA A 59 -20.74 -1.41 -7.60
CA ALA A 59 -21.45 -1.52 -8.88
C ALA A 59 -22.98 -1.64 -8.70
N LEU A 60 -23.43 -2.34 -7.66
CA LEU A 60 -24.84 -2.48 -7.32
C LEU A 60 -25.43 -1.20 -6.69
N PHE A 61 -24.63 -0.50 -5.90
CA PHE A 61 -25.03 0.66 -5.10
C PHE A 61 -24.02 1.81 -5.30
N PRO A 62 -23.99 2.47 -6.47
CA PRO A 62 -22.94 3.45 -6.81
C PRO A 62 -22.94 4.68 -5.88
N ASP A 63 -24.13 5.12 -5.44
CA ASP A 63 -24.30 6.36 -4.67
C ASP A 63 -24.72 6.09 -3.21
N SER A 64 -24.60 4.85 -2.72
CA SER A 64 -25.12 4.44 -1.42
C SER A 64 -24.45 3.18 -0.89
N TYR A 65 -24.78 2.78 0.33
CA TYR A 65 -24.22 1.58 0.96
C TYR A 65 -25.23 0.44 1.01
N TRP A 66 -24.75 -0.81 0.97
CA TRP A 66 -25.58 -2.02 0.98
C TRP A 66 -26.64 -2.01 2.09
N HIS A 67 -26.26 -1.56 3.29
CA HIS A 67 -27.15 -1.57 4.44
C HIS A 67 -28.35 -0.67 4.17
N GLN A 68 -28.21 0.42 3.40
CA GLN A 68 -29.31 1.30 2.97
C GLN A 68 -30.37 0.61 2.12
N HIS A 69 -30.04 -0.50 1.49
CA HIS A 69 -30.93 -1.32 0.66
C HIS A 69 -31.37 -2.61 1.35
N TYR A 70 -31.07 -2.76 2.65
CA TYR A 70 -31.48 -3.92 3.43
C TYR A 70 -32.96 -3.85 3.78
N THR A 71 -33.73 -4.83 3.32
CA THR A 71 -35.19 -4.92 3.44
C THR A 71 -35.66 -6.14 4.22
N ASP A 72 -34.77 -7.07 4.55
CA ASP A 72 -35.12 -8.27 5.31
C ASP A 72 -35.59 -7.91 6.73
N ALA A 73 -36.59 -8.66 7.21
CA ALA A 73 -37.15 -8.44 8.55
C ALA A 73 -36.16 -8.79 9.68
N LYS A 74 -35.29 -9.78 9.47
CA LYS A 74 -34.34 -10.23 10.49
C LYS A 74 -33.19 -9.22 10.63
N PRO A 75 -32.83 -8.79 11.85
CA PRO A 75 -31.69 -7.91 12.08
C PRO A 75 -30.36 -8.47 11.57
N VAL A 76 -29.47 -7.57 11.15
CA VAL A 76 -28.10 -7.85 10.73
C VAL A 76 -27.10 -7.02 11.53
N VAL A 77 -26.03 -7.68 11.96
CA VAL A 77 -24.89 -7.12 12.70
C VAL A 77 -23.64 -7.26 11.85
N PHE A 78 -22.86 -6.19 11.74
CA PHE A 78 -21.64 -6.15 10.92
C PHE A 78 -20.57 -5.22 11.48
N GLY A 79 -19.35 -5.37 10.95
CA GLY A 79 -18.20 -4.49 11.21
C GLY A 79 -17.57 -4.04 9.88
N HIS A 80 -16.26 -4.25 9.72
CA HIS A 80 -15.44 -3.96 8.53
C HIS A 80 -15.23 -2.48 8.23
N HIS A 81 -16.33 -1.74 8.07
CA HIS A 81 -16.29 -0.28 7.91
C HIS A 81 -16.55 0.39 9.24
N VAL A 82 -15.61 1.22 9.67
CA VAL A 82 -15.78 2.06 10.85
C VAL A 82 -16.99 2.97 10.66
N THR A 83 -18.02 2.77 11.48
CA THR A 83 -19.30 3.48 11.35
C THR A 83 -19.34 4.82 12.08
N GLY A 84 -18.32 5.10 12.90
CA GLY A 84 -18.21 6.30 13.72
C GLY A 84 -17.73 5.97 15.13
N ARG A 85 -17.83 6.93 16.05
CA ARG A 85 -17.50 6.71 17.48
C ARG A 85 -18.58 5.93 18.22
N GLU A 86 -19.82 6.04 17.73
CA GLU A 86 -20.99 5.32 18.21
C GLU A 86 -21.41 4.28 17.16
N PRO A 87 -22.05 3.17 17.56
CA PRO A 87 -22.51 2.18 16.61
C PRO A 87 -23.59 2.75 15.69
N MET A 88 -23.61 2.27 14.45
CA MET A 88 -24.71 2.54 13.55
C MET A 88 -25.90 1.66 13.91
N ILE A 89 -27.00 2.28 14.33
CA ILE A 89 -28.26 1.58 14.59
C ILE A 89 -29.34 2.20 13.71
N ARG A 90 -30.03 1.38 12.90
CA ARG A 90 -31.12 1.86 12.05
C ARG A 90 -32.29 0.90 12.01
N ASP A 91 -33.48 1.46 12.23
CA ASP A 91 -34.79 0.78 12.19
C ASP A 91 -34.89 -0.50 13.05
N GLY A 92 -34.02 -0.64 14.05
CA GLY A 92 -33.90 -1.87 14.84
C GLY A 92 -33.44 -3.10 14.05
N ARG A 93 -32.94 -2.91 12.82
CA ARG A 93 -32.54 -4.00 11.90
C ARG A 93 -31.08 -3.95 11.48
N ILE A 94 -30.45 -2.77 11.48
CA ILE A 94 -29.06 -2.59 11.07
C ILE A 94 -28.24 -2.24 12.30
N PHE A 95 -27.18 -3.01 12.55
CA PHE A 95 -26.25 -2.81 13.67
C PHE A 95 -24.80 -2.86 13.18
N GLY A 96 -24.22 -1.70 12.89
CA GLY A 96 -22.79 -1.57 12.60
C GLY A 96 -22.02 -1.34 13.89
N LEU A 97 -21.15 -2.29 14.26
CA LEU A 97 -20.47 -2.31 15.56
C LEU A 97 -18.99 -1.91 15.50
N ASP A 98 -18.42 -1.76 14.30
CA ASP A 98 -17.05 -1.27 14.17
C ASP A 98 -17.00 0.23 14.49
N THR A 99 -16.70 0.52 15.74
CA THR A 99 -16.59 1.87 16.29
C THR A 99 -15.14 2.33 16.43
N GLY A 100 -14.21 1.71 15.69
CA GLY A 100 -12.84 2.18 15.56
C GLY A 100 -11.97 1.96 16.80
N ALA A 101 -12.11 0.82 17.48
CA ALA A 101 -11.33 0.48 18.68
C ALA A 101 -9.81 0.63 18.45
N CYS A 102 -9.30 0.15 17.32
CA CYS A 102 -7.88 0.25 16.97
C CYS A 102 -7.41 1.69 16.75
N HIS A 103 -8.33 2.61 16.40
CA HIS A 103 -8.09 4.04 16.23
C HIS A 103 -8.29 4.84 17.53
N GLY A 104 -8.38 4.17 18.68
CA GLY A 104 -8.50 4.80 19.99
C GLY A 104 -9.89 5.32 20.33
N TRP A 105 -10.91 4.81 19.65
CA TRP A 105 -12.31 5.15 19.94
C TRP A 105 -12.90 4.11 20.87
N ASN A 106 -13.85 3.30 20.41
CA ASN A 106 -14.56 2.36 21.27
C ASN A 106 -14.51 0.94 20.72
N LEU A 107 -14.61 -0.04 21.60
CA LEU A 107 -14.95 -1.42 21.27
C LEU A 107 -16.42 -1.63 21.65
N THR A 108 -17.25 -1.96 20.66
CA THR A 108 -18.69 -2.08 20.84
C THR A 108 -19.16 -3.53 20.68
N ALA A 109 -20.10 -3.93 21.54
CA ALA A 109 -20.78 -5.21 21.49
C ALA A 109 -22.30 -5.02 21.54
N LEU A 110 -23.03 -5.97 20.95
CA LEU A 110 -24.49 -6.06 21.02
C LEU A 110 -24.88 -7.34 21.76
N CYS A 111 -25.60 -7.19 22.86
CA CYS A 111 -26.15 -8.31 23.61
C CYS A 111 -27.53 -8.69 23.04
N VAL A 112 -27.67 -9.94 22.61
CA VAL A 112 -28.92 -10.52 22.06
C VAL A 112 -29.52 -11.55 23.05
N PRO A 113 -30.85 -11.72 23.12
CA PRO A 113 -31.88 -11.10 22.28
C PRO A 113 -32.32 -9.69 22.70
N GLY A 114 -31.79 -9.12 23.79
CA GLY A 114 -32.23 -7.82 24.31
C GLY A 114 -31.82 -6.59 23.48
N PHE A 115 -31.01 -6.78 22.43
CA PHE A 115 -30.42 -5.72 21.59
C PHE A 115 -29.78 -4.58 22.41
N THR A 116 -29.15 -4.92 23.54
CA THR A 116 -28.50 -3.95 24.42
C THR A 116 -27.07 -3.71 23.95
N VAL A 117 -26.73 -2.45 23.69
CA VAL A 117 -25.40 -2.05 23.26
C VAL A 117 -24.51 -1.80 24.47
N HIS A 118 -23.31 -2.38 24.44
CA HIS A 118 -22.23 -2.08 25.37
C HIS A 118 -21.05 -1.52 24.60
N SER A 119 -20.39 -0.52 25.17
CA SER A 119 -19.25 0.15 24.55
C SER A 119 -18.21 0.47 25.61
N VAL A 120 -16.95 0.15 25.32
CA VAL A 120 -15.82 0.47 26.18
C VAL A 120 -14.81 1.30 25.39
N LYS A 121 -14.31 2.37 26.03
CA LYS A 121 -13.30 3.23 25.43
C LYS A 121 -11.97 2.47 25.29
N ALA A 122 -11.37 2.53 24.11
CA ALA A 122 -10.04 2.01 23.87
C ALA A 122 -8.98 2.76 24.69
N HIS A 123 -7.91 2.07 25.06
CA HIS A 123 -6.84 2.64 25.89
C HIS A 123 -5.97 3.65 25.13
N GLY A 124 -6.04 3.67 23.80
CA GLY A 124 -5.36 4.66 22.97
C GLY A 124 -5.45 4.34 21.49
N ASP A 125 -4.87 5.21 20.66
CA ASP A 125 -4.77 4.99 19.22
C ASP A 125 -3.62 4.02 18.89
N HIS A 126 -3.97 2.73 18.92
CA HIS A 126 -3.05 1.63 18.65
C HIS A 126 -2.58 1.64 17.20
N TRP A 127 -3.47 1.98 16.25
CA TRP A 127 -3.13 2.06 14.83
C TRP A 127 -2.07 3.13 14.55
N SER A 128 -2.27 4.35 15.03
CA SER A 128 -1.28 5.42 14.84
C SER A 128 0.07 5.09 15.48
N THR A 129 0.05 4.40 16.63
CA THR A 129 1.27 3.97 17.33
C THR A 129 2.05 2.97 16.49
N ILE A 130 1.40 1.90 16.03
CA ILE A 130 2.03 0.87 15.20
C ILE A 130 2.45 1.44 13.85
N LYS A 131 1.61 2.29 13.22
CA LYS A 131 1.93 2.94 11.95
C LYS A 131 3.23 3.75 12.07
N ARG A 132 3.38 4.59 13.10
CA ARG A 132 4.63 5.34 13.33
C ARG A 132 5.83 4.40 13.54
N GLN A 133 5.68 3.37 14.37
CA GLN A 133 6.75 2.41 14.63
C GLN A 133 7.28 1.74 13.36
N TRP A 134 6.39 1.36 12.44
CA TRP A 134 6.75 0.59 11.26
C TRP A 134 6.94 1.42 10.00
N GLN A 135 6.59 2.72 10.02
CA GLN A 135 6.66 3.57 8.84
C GLN A 135 8.05 3.62 8.23
N LEU A 136 9.07 4.00 8.99
CA LEU A 136 10.44 4.07 8.48
C LEU A 136 10.98 2.68 8.07
N PRO A 137 10.86 1.61 8.88
CA PRO A 137 11.25 0.26 8.45
C PRO A 137 10.62 -0.14 7.11
N VAL A 138 9.31 0.06 6.94
CA VAL A 138 8.60 -0.27 5.70
C VAL A 138 9.09 0.59 4.54
N LEU A 139 9.31 1.89 4.75
CA LEU A 139 9.88 2.77 3.73
C LEU A 139 11.25 2.27 3.26
N LYS A 140 12.13 1.86 4.18
CA LYS A 140 13.46 1.32 3.84
C LYS A 140 13.40 0.00 3.05
N THR A 141 12.35 -0.80 3.21
CA THR A 141 12.19 -2.05 2.43
C THR A 141 11.73 -1.85 0.99
N LYS A 142 11.30 -0.65 0.60
CA LYS A 142 10.83 -0.41 -0.77
C LYS A 142 12.00 -0.51 -1.78
N PRO A 143 11.73 -0.97 -3.01
CA PRO A 143 12.76 -1.16 -4.04
C PRO A 143 13.12 0.18 -4.72
N TRP A 144 13.69 1.14 -3.98
CA TRP A 144 13.97 2.49 -4.47
C TRP A 144 14.91 2.52 -5.67
N HIS A 145 15.89 1.62 -5.70
CA HIS A 145 16.80 1.48 -6.82
C HIS A 145 16.10 1.11 -8.13
N ASP A 146 15.04 0.30 -8.04
CA ASP A 146 14.37 -0.31 -9.18
C ASP A 146 13.08 0.41 -9.55
N SER A 147 12.63 1.35 -8.71
CA SER A 147 11.50 2.23 -9.01
C SER A 147 11.85 3.20 -10.13
N THR A 148 10.91 3.43 -11.04
CA THR A 148 11.09 4.47 -12.05
C THR A 148 11.11 5.85 -11.40
N TRP A 149 11.72 6.84 -12.06
CA TRP A 149 11.75 8.20 -11.52
C TRP A 149 10.36 8.78 -11.17
N PRO A 150 9.29 8.59 -11.97
CA PRO A 150 7.96 9.02 -11.59
C PRO A 150 7.38 8.25 -10.40
N GLU A 151 7.56 6.94 -10.33
CA GLU A 151 7.10 6.11 -9.20
C GLU A 151 7.80 6.52 -7.89
N LEU A 152 9.11 6.77 -7.95
CA LEU A 152 9.90 7.25 -6.82
C LEU A 152 9.39 8.61 -6.34
N ALA A 153 9.21 9.57 -7.26
CA ALA A 153 8.71 10.90 -6.92
C ALA A 153 7.32 10.86 -6.30
N HIS A 154 6.41 10.08 -6.90
CA HIS A 154 5.06 9.90 -6.39
C HIS A 154 5.05 9.21 -5.01
N ALA A 155 5.92 8.22 -4.81
CA ALA A 155 6.05 7.58 -3.52
C ALA A 155 6.55 8.55 -2.44
N ILE A 156 7.57 9.37 -2.73
CA ILE A 156 8.06 10.40 -1.80
C ILE A 156 6.94 11.39 -1.45
N GLU A 157 6.24 11.93 -2.46
CA GLU A 157 5.12 12.85 -2.27
C GLU A 157 4.03 12.24 -1.39
N ARG A 158 3.63 11.00 -1.67
CA ARG A 158 2.62 10.26 -0.89
C ARG A 158 2.96 10.14 0.59
N PHE A 159 4.24 10.07 0.95
CA PHE A 159 4.69 9.93 2.35
C PHE A 159 5.21 11.24 2.97
N SER A 160 5.25 12.33 2.21
CA SER A 160 5.81 13.63 2.64
C SER A 160 5.06 14.26 3.83
N SER A 161 3.76 13.98 3.97
CA SER A 161 2.91 14.45 5.08
C SER A 161 3.07 13.65 6.38
N THR A 162 4.13 12.84 6.49
CA THR A 162 4.42 12.10 7.71
C THR A 162 4.66 13.02 8.90
N SER A 163 4.10 12.67 10.06
CA SER A 163 4.39 13.34 11.33
C SER A 163 5.55 12.71 12.11
N ASP A 164 6.10 11.60 11.63
CA ASP A 164 7.29 10.98 12.22
C ASP A 164 8.58 11.70 11.73
N PRO A 165 9.35 12.35 12.62
CA PRO A 165 10.55 13.10 12.24
C PRO A 165 11.64 12.22 11.63
N ALA A 166 11.73 10.94 12.02
CA ALA A 166 12.73 10.02 11.47
C ALA A 166 12.40 9.64 10.02
N ALA A 167 11.15 9.26 9.75
CA ALA A 167 10.65 9.05 8.39
C ALA A 167 10.78 10.30 7.52
N TYR A 168 10.50 11.48 8.06
CA TYR A 168 10.61 12.75 7.33
C TYR A 168 12.05 13.00 6.85
N ARG A 169 13.04 12.99 7.76
CA ARG A 169 14.45 13.20 7.40
C ARG A 169 14.96 12.17 6.40
N TRP A 170 14.52 10.92 6.53
CA TRP A 170 14.94 9.88 5.60
C TRP A 170 14.34 10.09 4.20
N LEU A 171 13.09 10.57 4.10
CA LEU A 171 12.49 10.95 2.81
C LEU A 171 13.18 12.15 2.16
N GLU A 172 13.60 13.14 2.96
CA GLU A 172 14.43 14.26 2.46
C GLU A 172 15.76 13.76 1.90
N ALA A 173 16.47 12.93 2.65
CA ALA A 173 17.73 12.32 2.18
C ALA A 173 17.53 11.48 0.91
N LEU A 174 16.41 10.76 0.81
CA LEU A 174 16.05 9.99 -0.39
C LEU A 174 15.79 10.91 -1.60
N GLN A 175 15.12 12.04 -1.38
CA GLN A 175 14.86 13.04 -2.40
C GLN A 175 16.17 13.69 -2.89
N GLU A 176 17.05 14.04 -1.96
CA GLU A 176 18.38 14.60 -2.26
C GLU A 176 19.25 13.60 -3.03
N TRP A 177 19.27 12.33 -2.61
CA TRP A 177 19.95 11.25 -3.31
C TRP A 177 19.44 11.13 -4.76
N ALA A 178 18.11 11.06 -4.95
CA ALA A 178 17.52 10.96 -6.28
C ALA A 178 17.83 12.18 -7.16
N ALA A 179 17.84 13.38 -6.58
CA ALA A 179 18.24 14.61 -7.27
C ALA A 179 19.73 14.60 -7.64
N GLY A 180 20.60 14.11 -6.75
CA GLY A 180 22.04 13.95 -7.00
C GLY A 180 22.35 12.98 -8.13
N LEU A 181 21.63 11.86 -8.22
CA LEU A 181 21.79 10.93 -9.35
C LEU A 181 21.41 11.58 -10.69
N LYS A 182 20.33 12.37 -10.71
CA LYS A 182 19.92 13.10 -11.92
C LYS A 182 20.88 14.23 -12.27
N SER A 183 21.43 14.93 -11.29
CA SER A 183 22.39 16.01 -11.53
C SER A 183 23.73 15.50 -12.09
N ALA A 184 24.02 14.19 -12.00
CA ALA A 184 25.17 13.56 -12.64
C ALA A 184 25.01 13.36 -14.17
N PHE A 185 23.81 13.53 -14.73
CA PHE A 185 23.55 13.26 -16.16
C PHE A 185 24.46 14.05 -17.12
N PRO A 186 24.72 15.36 -16.94
CA PRO A 186 25.67 16.09 -17.78
C PRO A 186 27.07 15.47 -17.76
N THR A 187 27.57 15.11 -16.58
CA THR A 187 28.88 14.47 -16.39
C THR A 187 28.93 13.09 -17.04
N LEU A 188 27.85 12.31 -16.93
CA LEU A 188 27.73 10.99 -17.57
C LEU A 188 27.75 11.11 -19.09
N VAL A 189 27.03 12.07 -19.67
CA VAL A 189 27.04 12.33 -21.12
C VAL A 189 28.44 12.72 -21.58
N ALA A 190 29.10 13.66 -20.90
CA ALA A 190 30.45 14.11 -21.24
C ALA A 190 31.47 12.95 -21.15
N THR A 191 31.38 12.14 -20.10
CA THR A 191 32.26 10.98 -19.90
C THR A 191 32.01 9.92 -20.95
N ALA A 192 30.76 9.64 -21.31
CA ALA A 192 30.42 8.70 -22.37
C ALA A 192 30.98 9.14 -23.73
N HIS A 193 30.91 10.43 -24.08
CA HIS A 193 31.54 10.97 -25.29
C HIS A 193 33.06 10.80 -25.28
N ARG A 194 33.72 11.12 -24.16
CA ARG A 194 35.16 10.94 -24.00
C ARG A 194 35.56 9.47 -24.17
N VAL A 195 34.97 8.57 -23.38
CA VAL A 195 35.23 7.12 -23.46
C VAL A 195 34.95 6.58 -24.87
N ALA A 196 33.86 7.00 -25.50
CA ALA A 196 33.52 6.53 -26.85
C ALA A 196 34.52 6.98 -27.93
N SER A 197 35.23 8.08 -27.72
CA SER A 197 36.29 8.57 -28.63
C SER A 197 37.61 7.82 -28.47
N GLU A 198 37.87 7.27 -27.27
CA GLU A 198 39.10 6.55 -26.93
C GLU A 198 39.04 5.07 -27.35
N LEU A 199 37.85 4.48 -27.42
CA LEU A 199 37.66 3.05 -27.69
C LEU A 199 37.57 2.71 -29.20
N THR A 200 38.17 1.58 -29.57
CA THR A 200 38.01 0.98 -30.90
C THR A 200 36.59 0.42 -31.09
N PRO A 201 36.14 0.18 -32.35
CA PRO A 201 34.83 -0.42 -32.60
C PRO A 201 34.61 -1.78 -31.93
N ASN A 202 35.65 -2.58 -31.73
CA ASN A 202 35.52 -3.88 -31.07
C ASN A 202 35.36 -3.73 -29.55
N GLU A 203 36.17 -2.87 -28.93
CA GLU A 203 36.07 -2.59 -27.49
C GLU A 203 34.72 -1.97 -27.13
N LEU A 204 34.18 -1.08 -27.98
CA LEU A 204 32.84 -0.52 -27.79
C LEU A 204 31.73 -1.58 -27.75
N ARG A 205 31.83 -2.64 -28.55
CA ARG A 205 30.84 -3.74 -28.54
C ARG A 205 30.91 -4.58 -27.28
N GLN A 206 32.11 -4.71 -26.71
CA GLN A 206 32.36 -5.51 -25.51
C GLN A 206 32.10 -4.72 -24.22
N HIS A 207 32.03 -3.39 -24.30
CA HIS A 207 31.85 -2.53 -23.14
C HIS A 207 30.45 -2.70 -22.49
N PRO A 208 30.33 -2.78 -21.15
CA PRO A 208 29.03 -2.91 -20.46
C PRO A 208 28.01 -1.81 -20.81
N ALA A 209 28.51 -0.60 -21.11
CA ALA A 209 27.71 0.55 -21.55
C ALA A 209 27.61 0.71 -23.09
N ALA A 210 27.82 -0.35 -23.88
CA ALA A 210 27.93 -0.28 -25.35
C ALA A 210 26.85 0.56 -26.01
N LYS A 211 25.57 0.37 -25.64
CA LYS A 211 24.43 1.10 -26.21
C LYS A 211 24.58 2.62 -26.10
N VAL A 212 24.95 3.10 -24.91
CA VAL A 212 25.13 4.53 -24.62
C VAL A 212 26.37 5.06 -25.35
N LEU A 213 27.47 4.31 -25.34
CA LEU A 213 28.71 4.71 -26.01
C LEU A 213 28.58 4.75 -27.54
N PHE A 214 27.83 3.84 -28.16
CA PHE A 214 27.52 3.90 -29.59
C PHE A 214 26.69 5.14 -29.95
N GLN A 215 25.75 5.54 -29.10
CA GLN A 215 25.02 6.79 -29.32
C GLN A 215 25.93 8.01 -29.14
N ALA A 216 26.80 7.99 -28.14
CA ALA A 216 27.79 9.04 -27.89
C ALA A 216 28.72 9.21 -29.10
N ARG A 217 29.33 8.12 -29.59
CA ARG A 217 30.23 8.15 -30.76
C ARG A 217 29.57 8.72 -32.02
N ASN A 218 28.27 8.51 -32.17
CA ASN A 218 27.51 9.01 -33.32
C ASN A 218 26.97 10.44 -33.10
N GLY A 219 27.36 11.15 -32.03
CA GLY A 219 26.90 12.49 -31.71
C GLY A 219 25.42 12.57 -31.31
N ARG A 220 24.79 11.44 -30.95
CA ARG A 220 23.35 11.34 -30.68
C ARG A 220 22.99 11.23 -29.19
N LEU A 221 23.99 11.18 -28.31
CA LEU A 221 23.78 11.15 -26.87
C LEU A 221 23.71 12.57 -26.29
N ASP A 222 22.59 12.87 -25.65
CA ASP A 222 22.31 14.07 -24.87
C ASP A 222 21.62 13.69 -23.54
N GLN A 223 21.32 14.68 -22.68
CA GLN A 223 20.69 14.42 -21.38
C GLN A 223 19.29 13.79 -21.52
N THR A 224 18.53 14.20 -22.54
CA THR A 224 17.17 13.71 -22.78
C THR A 224 17.15 12.24 -23.18
N SER A 225 18.01 11.86 -24.12
CA SER A 225 18.19 10.47 -24.56
C SER A 225 18.81 9.59 -23.49
N LEU A 226 19.69 10.15 -22.65
CA LEU A 226 20.22 9.46 -21.48
C LEU A 226 19.12 9.18 -20.43
N ALA A 227 18.29 10.16 -20.12
CA ALA A 227 17.17 10.03 -19.19
C ALA A 227 16.19 8.91 -19.61
N ARG A 228 15.96 8.73 -20.92
CA ARG A 228 15.14 7.62 -21.45
C ARG A 228 15.81 6.25 -21.29
N GLN A 229 17.13 6.19 -21.28
CA GLN A 229 17.89 4.95 -21.12
C GLN A 229 18.17 4.59 -19.67
N CYS A 230 18.11 5.57 -18.77
CA CYS A 230 18.23 5.40 -17.33
C CYS A 230 16.90 5.73 -16.64
N PRO A 231 15.84 4.91 -16.80
CA PRO A 231 14.53 5.20 -16.21
C PRO A 231 14.47 5.01 -14.69
N THR A 232 15.48 4.36 -14.10
CA THR A 232 15.57 4.04 -12.67
C THR A 232 16.93 4.46 -12.09
N PRO A 233 17.04 4.68 -10.77
CA PRO A 233 18.31 4.92 -10.10
C PRO A 233 19.36 3.83 -10.35
N ARG A 234 18.97 2.55 -10.30
CA ARG A 234 19.85 1.41 -10.58
C ARG A 234 20.54 1.56 -11.93
N ARG A 235 19.78 1.86 -12.99
CA ARG A 235 20.33 2.02 -14.34
C ARG A 235 21.30 3.19 -14.44
N THR A 236 21.05 4.28 -13.72
CA THR A 236 21.98 5.41 -13.64
C THR A 236 23.27 5.02 -12.92
N ILE A 237 23.18 4.32 -11.79
CA ILE A 237 24.34 3.88 -11.01
C ILE A 237 25.17 2.86 -11.80
N ASP A 238 24.54 1.87 -12.41
CA ASP A 238 25.23 0.85 -13.21
C ASP A 238 25.96 1.47 -14.41
N LEU A 239 25.34 2.45 -15.07
CA LEU A 239 25.99 3.18 -16.15
C LEU A 239 27.18 3.99 -15.64
N ALA A 240 27.04 4.69 -14.52
CA ALA A 240 28.14 5.45 -13.93
C ALA A 240 29.32 4.54 -13.60
N ALA A 241 29.06 3.40 -12.95
CA ALA A 241 30.08 2.40 -12.64
C ALA A 241 30.76 1.88 -13.91
N ALA A 242 29.99 1.58 -14.96
CA ALA A 242 30.54 1.16 -16.25
C ALA A 242 31.42 2.24 -16.91
N LEU A 243 31.19 3.52 -16.62
CA LEU A 243 31.99 4.65 -17.09
C LEU A 243 33.13 5.04 -16.14
N GLY A 244 33.35 4.28 -15.06
CA GLY A 244 34.38 4.55 -14.06
C GLY A 244 34.05 5.71 -13.11
N LEU A 245 32.77 6.06 -12.97
CA LEU A 245 32.28 7.09 -12.05
C LEU A 245 31.61 6.43 -10.84
N VAL A 246 31.79 7.05 -9.68
CA VAL A 246 31.13 6.66 -8.43
C VAL A 246 30.05 7.69 -8.13
N LEU A 247 28.82 7.23 -7.92
CA LEU A 247 27.69 8.05 -7.49
C LEU A 247 27.33 7.73 -6.04
N ASN A 248 26.60 8.64 -5.40
CA ASN A 248 26.16 8.48 -4.02
C ASN A 248 25.28 7.24 -3.84
N GLU A 249 25.48 6.56 -2.72
CA GLU A 249 24.65 5.43 -2.31
C GLU A 249 23.32 5.90 -1.71
N LEU A 250 22.34 4.99 -1.67
CA LEU A 250 21.05 5.22 -1.03
C LEU A 250 21.26 5.53 0.47
N PRO A 251 20.54 6.51 1.05
CA PRO A 251 20.66 6.80 2.48
C PRO A 251 20.24 5.63 3.36
N ASP A 252 21.03 5.39 4.41
CA ASP A 252 20.86 4.28 5.35
C ASP A 252 19.58 4.33 6.19
#